data_AF-A0A3M1CX33-F1
#
_entry.id   AF-A0A3M1CX33-F1
#
_cell.length_a   1.000
_cell.length_b   1.000
_cell.length_c   1.000
_cell.angle_alpha   90.00
_cell.angle_beta   90.00
_cell.angle_gamma   90.00
#
_symmetry.space_group_name_H-M   'P 1'
#
loop_
_entity.id
_entity.type
_entity.pdbx_description
1 polymer ?
#
loop_
_entity_poly.entity_id
_entity_poly.type
_entity_poly.pdbx_seq_one_letter_code
_entity_poly.pdbx_strand_id
1 'polypeptide(L)'
;MAGASPHPGHRALPRRPGTHRRCRGQRLRPRGHRHPRRRRRRATPRPHRPVRGRPRLRLAHHPYRQRPDPPRGRAETAGRRPPAARAGRRGRRRKLPVPPAGAFAVTRRSLPGRLALLAVGCLLALGLGEVLSRRIGGTQGDFLLAGGRSDGTASLIEPDPTLLWRLRRNAVATVSGLEFRTTVRTNDLGLRGPPVTPPAPGTVRVLLVGDSFTLGAQVDESQTMAARLQALLAARTPRPVEVFNGGVDGYGTRQATLRVEEVVRPLSAKVVVLNFFLGNDLWENARFEARKAELAAGRPGRAKPPVGLADRLAAHSHLFARARATWSAWTGRVPEAIRQRYAEELALFTTAPVPEDVRRATADALQAHADTCARRGLRCLVTLIPPAFAVATDRAAPTLRAYGIDPATMDLDAPARLVTALMPDSLPVVDLTPALRAATQAGTRTSFAYDGHWTAAGHQVAAEATVDAVLDRIAPKPSKGGP
;
A
#
# COMPACT_ATOMS: atom_id res chain seq x y z
N MET A 1 43.74 -37.33 60.08
CA MET A 1 45.10 -36.79 59.92
C MET A 1 45.04 -35.83 58.74
N ALA A 2 44.77 -34.52 58.95
CA ALA A 2 45.74 -33.45 59.28
C ALA A 2 46.82 -33.33 58.18
N GLY A 3 47.10 -32.23 57.51
CA GLY A 3 46.67 -30.81 57.44
C GLY A 3 47.33 -30.26 56.15
N ALA A 4 47.43 -28.98 55.79
CA ALA A 4 46.98 -27.70 56.28
C ALA A 4 47.28 -26.69 55.13
N SER A 5 46.44 -25.68 54.94
CA SER A 5 46.79 -24.46 54.19
C SER A 5 47.83 -23.63 54.96
N PRO A 6 48.45 -22.61 54.34
CA PRO A 6 47.92 -21.25 54.59
C PRO A 6 47.97 -20.26 53.41
N HIS A 7 46.98 -19.36 53.40
CA HIS A 7 46.91 -18.03 52.74
C HIS A 7 47.60 -16.96 53.65
N PRO A 8 47.53 -15.63 53.40
CA PRO A 8 47.77 -14.81 52.19
C PRO A 8 48.70 -13.58 52.48
N GLY A 9 49.14 -12.85 51.45
CA GLY A 9 49.92 -11.60 51.58
C GLY A 9 49.21 -10.37 51.00
N HIS A 10 49.02 -9.35 51.84
CA HIS A 10 48.41 -8.03 51.57
C HIS A 10 49.42 -6.96 51.11
N ARG A 11 48.88 -5.82 50.59
CA ARG A 11 49.42 -4.44 50.40
C ARG A 11 49.95 -4.12 48.99
N ALA A 12 49.77 -2.94 48.38
CA ALA A 12 49.07 -1.69 48.72
C ALA A 12 48.88 -0.83 47.43
N LEU A 13 47.90 0.09 47.48
CA LEU A 13 47.70 1.22 46.56
C LEU A 13 48.88 2.20 46.57
N PRO A 14 49.02 3.04 45.52
CA PRO A 14 49.37 4.44 45.75
C PRO A 14 48.34 5.44 45.18
N ARG A 15 48.29 6.56 45.91
CA ARG A 15 47.42 7.73 45.78
C ARG A 15 47.81 8.65 44.61
N ARG A 16 46.83 9.43 44.16
CA ARG A 16 46.97 10.65 43.34
C ARG A 16 47.86 11.72 44.02
N PRO A 17 48.42 12.64 43.23
CA PRO A 17 47.92 14.04 43.20
C PRO A 17 47.68 14.48 41.73
N GLY A 18 46.73 15.32 41.33
CA GLY A 18 46.21 16.52 41.96
C GLY A 18 46.95 17.76 41.42
N THR A 19 46.44 18.43 40.38
CA THR A 19 46.48 19.90 40.27
C THR A 19 45.51 20.42 39.20
N HIS A 20 44.67 21.35 39.64
CA HIS A 20 43.87 22.28 38.85
C HIS A 20 44.77 23.28 38.11
N ARG A 21 44.39 23.65 36.88
CA ARG A 21 44.50 25.05 36.43
C ARG A 21 43.27 25.45 35.63
N ARG A 22 42.44 26.28 36.27
CA ARG A 22 41.47 27.19 35.64
C ARG A 22 42.26 28.33 34.99
N CYS A 23 41.93 28.68 33.75
CA CYS A 23 42.12 30.04 33.25
C CYS A 23 40.77 30.55 32.72
N ARG A 24 40.24 31.55 33.43
CA ARG A 24 39.13 32.41 33.01
C ARG A 24 39.66 33.44 32.03
N GLY A 25 38.89 33.68 30.98
CA GLY A 25 38.55 35.01 30.46
C GLY A 25 39.59 35.71 29.59
N GLN A 26 39.18 36.13 28.39
CA GLN A 26 38.92 37.55 28.13
C GLN A 26 38.18 37.73 26.79
N ARG A 27 37.13 38.55 26.87
CA ARG A 27 36.40 39.13 25.74
C ARG A 27 37.23 40.24 25.12
N LEU A 28 37.43 40.24 23.80
CA LEU A 28 37.70 41.46 23.04
C LEU A 28 37.08 41.38 21.63
N ARG A 29 35.99 42.13 21.44
CA ARG A 29 35.66 42.87 20.19
C ARG A 29 35.99 44.34 20.51
N PRO A 30 36.45 45.21 19.58
CA PRO A 30 35.56 45.71 18.51
C PRO A 30 36.24 46.27 17.23
N ARG A 31 35.37 46.79 16.33
CA ARG A 31 35.58 47.68 15.16
C ARG A 31 36.04 46.96 13.87
N GLY A 32 35.43 47.14 12.70
CA GLY A 32 34.46 48.12 12.20
C GLY A 32 35.10 48.92 11.06
N HIS A 33 34.74 48.62 9.79
CA HIS A 33 34.83 49.52 8.62
C HIS A 33 34.12 48.82 7.44
N ARG A 34 32.99 49.35 6.96
CA ARG A 34 32.77 50.41 5.96
C ARG A 34 32.40 49.81 4.59
N HIS A 35 31.16 50.10 4.19
CA HIS A 35 30.63 49.94 2.84
C HIS A 35 31.49 50.65 1.78
N PRO A 36 31.32 50.24 0.51
CA PRO A 36 30.76 51.22 -0.42
C PRO A 36 29.52 50.71 -1.18
N ARG A 37 28.57 51.63 -1.34
CA ARG A 37 27.44 51.57 -2.27
C ARG A 37 27.95 51.86 -3.70
N ARG A 38 27.44 51.16 -4.72
CA ARG A 38 26.51 51.72 -5.73
C ARG A 38 26.27 50.78 -6.92
N ARG A 39 24.97 50.56 -7.17
CA ARG A 39 24.25 50.56 -8.45
C ARG A 39 24.76 49.64 -9.58
N ARG A 40 23.87 48.74 -10.01
CA ARG A 40 23.14 48.91 -11.29
C ARG A 40 21.86 48.08 -11.31
N ARG A 41 20.76 48.77 -11.57
CA ARG A 41 19.46 48.21 -11.94
C ARG A 41 19.61 47.47 -13.26
N ARG A 42 19.15 46.23 -13.34
CA ARG A 42 18.61 45.67 -14.58
C ARG A 42 17.27 45.02 -14.25
N ALA A 43 16.21 45.72 -14.65
CA ALA A 43 14.88 45.18 -14.79
C ALA A 43 14.92 44.09 -15.86
N THR A 44 14.32 42.95 -15.57
CA THR A 44 13.96 41.92 -16.55
C THR A 44 12.51 41.50 -16.31
N PRO A 45 11.82 41.07 -17.37
CA PRO A 45 10.44 41.46 -17.60
C PRO A 45 9.43 40.51 -16.96
N ARG A 46 8.25 41.06 -16.63
CA ARG A 46 7.03 40.31 -16.31
C ARG A 46 6.75 39.28 -17.41
N PRO A 47 6.40 38.02 -17.08
CA PRO A 47 5.88 37.12 -18.09
C PRO A 47 4.48 37.57 -18.50
N HIS A 48 4.30 37.71 -19.81
CA HIS A 48 3.03 37.96 -20.48
C HIS A 48 1.97 36.94 -20.06
N ARG A 49 0.78 37.44 -19.69
CA ARG A 49 -0.45 36.64 -19.65
C ARG A 49 -0.71 36.07 -21.05
N PRO A 50 -0.86 34.75 -21.23
CA PRO A 50 -1.50 34.24 -22.43
C PRO A 50 -3.01 34.48 -22.32
N VAL A 51 -3.51 35.38 -23.15
CA VAL A 51 -4.93 35.46 -23.53
C VAL A 51 -5.24 34.17 -24.30
N ARG A 52 -5.83 33.17 -23.62
CA ARG A 52 -6.45 32.05 -24.31
C ARG A 52 -7.87 32.44 -24.68
N GLY A 53 -8.03 32.79 -25.96
CA GLY A 53 -9.33 32.88 -26.63
C GLY A 53 -10.05 31.54 -26.49
N ARG A 54 -11.31 31.61 -26.05
CA ARG A 54 -12.24 30.48 -26.08
C ARG A 54 -12.68 30.25 -27.52
N PRO A 55 -12.53 29.04 -28.11
CA PRO A 55 -13.33 28.69 -29.28
C PRO A 55 -14.77 28.45 -28.80
N ARG A 56 -15.68 29.35 -29.20
CA ARG A 56 -17.12 29.11 -29.13
C ARG A 56 -17.47 28.02 -30.16
N LEU A 57 -17.67 26.79 -29.69
CA LEU A 57 -18.34 25.76 -30.48
C LEU A 57 -19.80 26.19 -30.68
N ARG A 58 -20.14 26.53 -31.93
CA ARG A 58 -21.51 26.70 -32.41
C ARG A 58 -22.22 25.35 -32.31
N LEU A 59 -23.16 25.24 -31.37
CA LEU A 59 -24.17 24.18 -31.40
C LEU A 59 -25.24 24.57 -32.42
N ALA A 60 -25.42 23.72 -33.43
CA ALA A 60 -26.48 23.81 -34.40
C ALA A 60 -27.82 23.59 -33.70
N HIS A 61 -28.69 24.60 -33.76
CA HIS A 61 -30.09 24.50 -33.36
C HIS A 61 -30.87 23.73 -34.44
N HIS A 62 -31.39 22.56 -34.10
CA HIS A 62 -32.43 21.89 -34.87
C HIS A 62 -33.78 22.15 -34.17
N PRO A 63 -34.79 22.74 -34.85
CA PRO A 63 -36.07 23.05 -34.23
C PRO A 63 -36.96 21.79 -34.19
N TYR A 64 -37.44 21.44 -33.00
CA TYR A 64 -38.44 20.40 -32.80
C TYR A 64 -39.83 20.96 -33.08
N ARG A 65 -40.54 20.28 -34.00
CA ARG A 65 -41.87 20.61 -34.54
C ARG A 65 -42.96 20.65 -33.47
N GLN A 66 -43.79 21.69 -33.57
CA GLN A 66 -45.10 21.79 -32.91
C GLN A 66 -46.05 20.70 -33.45
N ARG A 67 -46.82 20.08 -32.57
CA ARG A 67 -47.94 19.18 -32.92
C ARG A 67 -49.23 20.01 -33.10
N PRO A 68 -50.08 19.70 -34.09
CA PRO A 68 -51.32 20.44 -34.36
C PRO A 68 -52.52 19.96 -33.54
N ASP A 69 -53.45 20.88 -33.32
CA ASP A 69 -54.78 20.71 -32.71
C ASP A 69 -55.68 19.71 -33.48
N PRO A 70 -56.63 19.04 -32.80
CA PRO A 70 -57.64 18.21 -33.46
C PRO A 70 -58.82 19.05 -34.00
N PRO A 71 -59.47 18.61 -35.10
CA PRO A 71 -60.43 19.42 -35.83
C PRO A 71 -61.85 19.36 -35.25
N ARG A 72 -62.54 20.50 -35.34
CA ARG A 72 -63.99 20.64 -35.18
C ARG A 72 -64.69 20.12 -36.43
N GLY A 73 -65.48 19.06 -36.28
CA GLY A 73 -66.42 18.57 -37.29
C GLY A 73 -67.86 18.87 -36.88
N ARG A 74 -68.51 19.80 -37.60
CA ARG A 74 -69.97 19.93 -37.65
C ARG A 74 -70.52 18.89 -38.62
N ALA A 75 -71.60 18.21 -38.25
CA ALA A 75 -72.53 17.60 -39.18
C ALA A 75 -73.94 17.83 -38.65
N GLU A 76 -74.68 18.66 -39.38
CA GLU A 76 -76.12 18.81 -39.31
C GLU A 76 -76.77 17.59 -39.97
N THR A 77 -77.82 17.04 -39.37
CA THR A 77 -78.98 16.55 -40.13
C THR A 77 -80.23 16.63 -39.26
N ALA A 78 -81.26 17.17 -39.89
CA ALA A 78 -82.54 17.60 -39.35
C ALA A 78 -83.50 16.46 -38.99
N GLY A 79 -84.46 16.81 -38.13
CA GLY A 79 -85.87 16.50 -38.38
C GLY A 79 -86.46 15.27 -37.73
N ARG A 80 -87.18 15.47 -36.61
CA ARG A 80 -88.64 15.24 -36.47
C ARG A 80 -89.05 15.20 -34.98
N ARG A 81 -90.09 15.98 -34.64
CA ARG A 81 -90.93 15.93 -33.43
C ARG A 81 -92.39 15.69 -33.91
N PRO A 82 -93.38 15.46 -33.03
CA PRO A 82 -93.60 14.37 -32.06
C PRO A 82 -94.99 13.70 -32.36
N PRO A 83 -95.62 12.91 -31.46
CA PRO A 83 -96.49 13.53 -30.45
C PRO A 83 -96.53 12.83 -29.09
N ALA A 84 -97.10 13.56 -28.13
CA ALA A 84 -97.38 13.16 -26.75
C ALA A 84 -98.54 12.15 -26.65
N ALA A 85 -98.52 11.27 -25.63
CA ALA A 85 -99.69 10.97 -24.81
C ALA A 85 -99.39 9.99 -23.66
N ARG A 86 -99.98 10.34 -22.51
CA ARG A 86 -100.58 9.50 -21.47
C ARG A 86 -99.75 8.99 -20.29
N ALA A 87 -100.23 9.48 -19.14
CA ALA A 87 -100.01 9.05 -17.78
C ALA A 87 -100.40 7.59 -17.52
N GLY A 88 -99.78 7.04 -16.46
CA GLY A 88 -100.41 6.04 -15.60
C GLY A 88 -99.78 4.66 -15.65
N ARG A 89 -98.93 4.35 -14.66
CA ARG A 89 -99.19 3.31 -13.65
C ARG A 89 -97.98 3.12 -12.73
N ARG A 90 -98.24 3.27 -11.43
CA ARG A 90 -97.36 2.85 -10.33
C ARG A 90 -97.13 1.34 -10.44
N GLY A 91 -95.89 0.94 -10.74
CA GLY A 91 -95.42 -0.43 -10.62
C GLY A 91 -94.29 -0.50 -9.59
N ARG A 92 -94.58 -1.04 -8.40
CA ARG A 92 -93.57 -1.42 -7.40
C ARG A 92 -92.64 -2.47 -8.02
N ARG A 93 -91.46 -2.05 -8.50
CA ARG A 93 -90.38 -2.98 -8.84
C ARG A 93 -89.54 -3.23 -7.58
N ARG A 94 -89.50 -4.49 -7.15
CA ARG A 94 -88.56 -5.04 -6.16
C ARG A 94 -87.14 -4.61 -6.53
N LYS A 95 -86.44 -3.92 -5.63
CA LYS A 95 -84.99 -3.68 -5.73
C LYS A 95 -84.29 -5.03 -5.59
N LEU A 96 -83.76 -5.56 -6.68
CA LEU A 96 -82.67 -6.53 -6.62
C LEU A 96 -81.42 -5.77 -6.12
N PRO A 97 -80.62 -6.32 -5.18
CA PRO A 97 -79.39 -5.68 -4.77
C PRO A 97 -78.41 -5.73 -5.95
N VAL A 98 -78.08 -4.55 -6.49
CA VAL A 98 -76.88 -4.38 -7.29
C VAL A 98 -75.71 -4.60 -6.32
N PRO A 99 -74.79 -5.56 -6.56
CA PRO A 99 -73.60 -5.65 -5.72
C PRO A 99 -72.87 -4.30 -5.81
N PRO A 100 -72.41 -3.73 -4.68
CA PRO A 100 -71.67 -2.48 -4.75
C PRO A 100 -70.52 -2.69 -5.72
N ALA A 101 -70.39 -1.78 -6.69
CA ALA A 101 -69.23 -1.73 -7.58
C ALA A 101 -68.01 -1.88 -6.68
N GLY A 102 -67.33 -3.03 -6.79
CA GLY A 102 -66.12 -3.29 -6.07
C GLY A 102 -65.16 -2.19 -6.44
N ALA A 103 -65.07 -1.18 -5.60
CA ALA A 103 -63.98 -0.27 -5.63
C ALA A 103 -62.77 -1.18 -5.46
N PHE A 104 -62.05 -1.45 -6.55
CA PHE A 104 -60.62 -1.65 -6.45
C PHE A 104 -60.11 -0.35 -5.82
N ALA A 105 -60.19 -0.29 -4.49
CA ALA A 105 -59.47 0.65 -3.70
C ALA A 105 -58.02 0.30 -3.99
N VAL A 106 -57.47 0.93 -5.03
CA VAL A 106 -56.03 1.12 -5.14
C VAL A 106 -55.71 1.87 -3.86
N THR A 107 -55.37 1.12 -2.82
CA THR A 107 -54.94 1.67 -1.54
C THR A 107 -53.77 2.55 -1.91
N ARG A 108 -54.00 3.87 -1.94
CA ARG A 108 -52.95 4.84 -2.17
C ARG A 108 -52.02 4.64 -0.99
N ARG A 109 -50.96 3.85 -1.20
CA ARG A 109 -49.94 3.60 -0.17
C ARG A 109 -49.60 4.94 0.43
N SER A 110 -49.72 5.03 1.75
CA SER A 110 -49.37 6.24 2.49
C SER A 110 -47.96 6.65 2.09
N LEU A 111 -47.67 7.96 2.10
CA LEU A 111 -46.32 8.45 1.81
C LEU A 111 -45.23 7.67 2.57
N PRO A 112 -45.42 7.31 3.87
CA PRO A 112 -44.51 6.40 4.58
C PRO A 112 -44.33 5.03 3.90
N GLY A 113 -45.40 4.38 3.44
CA GLY A 113 -45.30 3.09 2.75
C GLY A 113 -44.58 3.15 1.41
N ARG A 114 -44.69 4.28 0.69
CA ARG A 114 -43.93 4.51 -0.55
C ARG A 114 -42.46 4.78 -0.28
N LEU A 115 -42.15 5.58 0.74
CA LEU A 115 -40.78 5.85 1.18
C LEU A 115 -40.10 4.57 1.69
N ALA A 116 -40.82 3.73 2.45
CA ALA A 116 -40.32 2.44 2.91
C ALA A 116 -40.02 1.50 1.73
N LEU A 117 -40.91 1.41 0.74
CA LEU A 117 -40.67 0.61 -0.45
C LEU A 117 -39.45 1.12 -1.25
N LEU A 118 -39.32 2.44 -1.40
CA LEU A 118 -38.16 3.04 -2.07
C LEU A 118 -36.87 2.73 -1.31
N ALA A 119 -36.86 2.86 0.02
CA ALA A 119 -35.71 2.53 0.85
C ALA A 119 -35.31 1.05 0.72
N VAL A 120 -36.28 0.13 0.80
CA VAL A 120 -36.05 -1.30 0.61
C VAL A 120 -35.52 -1.59 -0.80
N GLY A 121 -36.12 -0.99 -1.83
CA GLY A 121 -35.66 -1.14 -3.22
C GLY A 121 -34.22 -0.65 -3.41
N CYS A 122 -33.86 0.51 -2.85
CA CYS A 122 -32.50 1.03 -2.88
C CYS A 122 -31.52 0.12 -2.14
N LEU A 123 -31.88 -0.40 -0.97
CA LEU A 123 -31.04 -1.33 -0.20
C LEU A 123 -30.82 -2.65 -0.97
N LEU A 124 -31.87 -3.20 -1.59
CA LEU A 124 -31.75 -4.40 -2.43
C LEU A 124 -30.85 -4.15 -3.65
N ALA A 125 -31.01 -3.00 -4.31
CA ALA A 125 -30.17 -2.64 -5.46
C ALA A 125 -28.69 -2.44 -5.06
N LEU A 126 -28.42 -1.78 -3.94
CA LEU A 126 -27.07 -1.63 -3.40
C LEU A 126 -26.48 -2.99 -3.00
N GLY A 127 -27.28 -3.86 -2.36
CA GLY A 127 -26.88 -5.21 -2.00
C GLY A 127 -26.54 -6.07 -3.22
N LEU A 128 -27.40 -6.06 -4.24
CA LEU A 128 -27.13 -6.75 -5.50
C LEU A 128 -25.90 -6.18 -6.21
N GLY A 129 -25.74 -4.85 -6.22
CA GLY A 129 -24.57 -4.18 -6.78
C GLY A 129 -23.27 -4.56 -6.08
N GLU A 130 -23.27 -4.68 -4.75
CA GLU A 130 -22.12 -5.15 -3.97
C GLU A 130 -21.80 -6.62 -4.29
N VAL A 131 -22.80 -7.50 -4.36
CA VAL A 131 -22.61 -8.92 -4.74
C VAL A 131 -22.05 -9.05 -6.15
N LEU A 132 -22.61 -8.32 -7.12
CA LEU A 132 -22.12 -8.33 -8.49
C LEU A 132 -20.69 -7.77 -8.58
N SER A 133 -20.39 -6.68 -7.85
CA SER A 133 -19.04 -6.10 -7.82
C SER A 133 -18.01 -7.08 -7.27
N ARG A 134 -18.36 -7.86 -6.24
CA ARG A 134 -17.51 -8.94 -5.69
C ARG A 134 -17.28 -10.07 -6.68
N ARG A 135 -18.31 -10.43 -7.46
CA ARG A 135 -18.25 -11.52 -8.43
C ARG A 135 -17.43 -11.16 -9.67
N ILE A 136 -17.61 -9.95 -10.19
CA ILE A 136 -16.82 -9.42 -11.30
C ILE A 136 -15.35 -9.27 -10.87
N GLY A 137 -15.11 -9.01 -9.58
CA GLY A 137 -13.79 -8.67 -9.06
C GLY A 137 -13.30 -7.35 -9.64
N GLY A 138 -12.08 -6.96 -9.33
CA GLY A 138 -11.50 -5.74 -9.86
C GLY A 138 -10.00 -5.84 -9.99
N THR A 139 -9.44 -4.73 -10.43
CA THR A 139 -8.03 -4.65 -10.83
C THR A 139 -7.22 -3.90 -9.79
N GLN A 140 -5.91 -4.10 -9.81
CA GLN A 140 -4.98 -3.29 -9.03
C GLN A 140 -5.11 -1.79 -9.38
N GLY A 141 -5.40 -1.47 -10.65
CA GLY A 141 -5.73 -0.11 -11.07
C GLY A 141 -6.94 0.45 -10.33
N ASP A 142 -7.99 -0.34 -10.12
CA ASP A 142 -9.17 0.08 -9.35
C ASP A 142 -8.82 0.37 -7.89
N PHE A 143 -7.96 -0.43 -7.26
CA PHE A 143 -7.49 -0.19 -5.89
C PHE A 143 -6.69 1.11 -5.78
N LEU A 144 -5.75 1.33 -6.70
CA LEU A 144 -4.91 2.52 -6.71
C LEU A 144 -5.73 3.80 -6.99
N LEU A 145 -6.69 3.74 -7.92
CA LEU A 145 -7.60 4.84 -8.25
C LEU A 145 -8.67 5.08 -7.17
N ALA A 146 -9.10 4.00 -6.52
CA ALA A 146 -9.92 4.12 -5.34
C ALA A 146 -9.11 4.75 -4.22
N GLY A 147 -7.80 4.53 -4.10
CA GLY A 147 -7.02 5.00 -2.95
C GLY A 147 -7.45 4.27 -1.66
N GLY A 148 -7.80 2.99 -1.78
CA GLY A 148 -8.11 2.15 -0.63
C GLY A 148 -6.91 2.10 0.32
N ARG A 149 -7.15 2.33 1.61
CA ARG A 149 -6.15 2.10 2.65
C ARG A 149 -6.59 0.89 3.45
N SER A 150 -5.66 -0.01 3.74
CA SER A 150 -5.89 -1.08 4.70
C SER A 150 -6.11 -0.44 6.07
N ASP A 151 -7.27 -0.69 6.67
CA ASP A 151 -7.55 -0.22 8.02
C ASP A 151 -6.66 -0.99 9.00
N GLY A 152 -6.19 -0.34 10.06
CA GLY A 152 -5.46 -0.99 11.17
C GLY A 152 -3.94 -1.05 11.08
N THR A 153 -3.31 -0.79 9.92
CA THR A 153 -1.84 -0.68 9.85
C THR A 153 -1.31 0.53 10.62
N ALA A 154 -2.05 1.64 10.59
CA ALA A 154 -1.69 2.87 11.31
C ALA A 154 -1.59 2.67 12.84
N SER A 155 -2.41 1.77 13.42
CA SER A 155 -2.34 1.45 14.85
C SER A 155 -1.13 0.59 15.23
N LEU A 156 -0.45 -0.02 14.26
CA LEU A 156 0.77 -0.81 14.49
C LEU A 156 2.03 0.06 14.47
N ILE A 157 1.96 1.32 14.03
CA ILE A 157 3.13 2.14 13.75
C ILE A 157 3.24 3.27 14.78
N GLU A 158 4.47 3.59 15.20
CA GLU A 158 4.81 4.77 15.99
C GLU A 158 5.92 5.59 15.33
N PRO A 159 6.01 6.92 15.58
CA PRO A 159 7.11 7.74 15.09
C PRO A 159 8.47 7.28 15.65
N ASP A 160 9.52 7.35 14.83
CA ASP A 160 10.90 7.09 15.24
C ASP A 160 11.83 8.15 14.64
N PRO A 161 12.75 8.75 15.42
CA PRO A 161 13.61 9.83 14.92
C PRO A 161 14.64 9.36 13.88
N THR A 162 15.00 8.08 13.88
CA THR A 162 16.01 7.50 12.99
C THR A 162 15.36 6.84 11.77
N LEU A 163 14.31 6.06 12.00
CA LEU A 163 13.60 5.28 10.99
C LEU A 163 12.40 6.03 10.37
N LEU A 164 12.13 7.26 10.83
CA LEU A 164 10.89 8.03 10.62
C LEU A 164 9.66 7.41 11.30
N TRP A 165 9.48 6.11 11.16
CA TRP A 165 8.48 5.31 11.86
C TRP A 165 8.98 3.89 12.09
N ARG A 166 8.41 3.20 13.08
CA ARG A 166 8.65 1.77 13.33
C ARG A 166 7.36 1.09 13.77
N LEU A 167 7.37 -0.25 13.76
CA LEU A 167 6.30 -1.00 14.41
C LEU A 167 6.39 -0.85 15.92
N ARG A 168 5.24 -0.59 16.56
CA ARG A 168 5.07 -0.61 18.00
C ARG A 168 5.43 -1.99 18.53
N ARG A 169 6.07 -2.04 19.70
CA ARG A 169 6.40 -3.28 20.41
C ARG A 169 5.16 -3.82 21.12
N ASN A 170 5.00 -5.14 21.17
CA ASN A 170 3.87 -5.81 21.83
C ASN A 170 2.50 -5.29 21.39
N ALA A 171 2.37 -4.91 20.11
CA ALA A 171 1.13 -4.38 19.57
C ALA A 171 0.30 -5.51 18.95
N VAL A 172 -1.01 -5.33 18.94
CA VAL A 172 -1.97 -6.16 18.22
C VAL A 172 -2.93 -5.25 17.49
N ALA A 173 -3.14 -5.49 16.19
CA ALA A 173 -4.14 -4.78 15.41
C ALA A 173 -4.78 -5.73 14.40
N THR A 174 -6.08 -5.54 14.17
CA THR A 174 -6.76 -6.15 13.03
C THR A 174 -6.53 -5.28 11.81
N VAL A 175 -5.89 -5.86 10.80
CA VAL A 175 -5.72 -5.22 9.49
C VAL A 175 -6.81 -5.74 8.56
N SER A 176 -7.45 -4.87 7.78
CA SER A 176 -8.51 -5.28 6.87
C SER A 176 -8.50 -4.48 5.58
N GLY A 177 -8.81 -5.16 4.49
CA GLY A 177 -9.06 -4.59 3.17
C GLY A 177 -10.21 -5.33 2.48
N LEU A 178 -10.42 -5.05 1.20
CA LEU A 178 -11.53 -5.61 0.43
C LEU A 178 -11.49 -7.15 0.29
N GLU A 179 -10.30 -7.74 0.40
CA GLU A 179 -10.04 -9.15 0.11
C GLU A 179 -9.53 -9.95 1.31
N PHE A 180 -9.23 -9.29 2.43
CA PHE A 180 -8.62 -9.92 3.60
C PHE A 180 -9.00 -9.20 4.90
N ARG A 181 -8.96 -9.95 5.99
CA ARG A 181 -9.01 -9.46 7.36
C ARG A 181 -8.15 -10.37 8.21
N THR A 182 -7.14 -9.80 8.86
CA THR A 182 -6.09 -10.53 9.56
C THR A 182 -5.75 -9.84 10.86
N THR A 183 -5.24 -10.59 11.82
CA THR A 183 -4.68 -10.01 13.04
C THR A 183 -3.16 -10.02 12.94
N VAL A 184 -2.57 -8.83 13.02
CA VAL A 184 -1.11 -8.66 13.08
C VAL A 184 -0.73 -8.35 14.51
N ARG A 185 0.28 -9.07 15.00
CA ARG A 185 0.89 -8.82 16.30
C ARG A 185 2.39 -8.68 16.17
N THR A 186 2.98 -7.90 17.05
CA THR A 186 4.42 -7.69 17.14
C THR A 186 4.93 -8.09 18.51
N ASN A 187 6.18 -8.56 18.57
CA ASN A 187 6.84 -8.92 19.82
C ASN A 187 7.53 -7.72 20.48
N ASP A 188 8.28 -8.00 21.53
CA ASP A 188 9.04 -7.06 22.34
C ASP A 188 10.17 -6.36 21.57
N LEU A 189 10.67 -6.98 20.50
CA LEU A 189 11.60 -6.36 19.56
C LEU A 189 10.88 -5.55 18.46
N GLY A 190 9.55 -5.61 18.36
CA GLY A 190 8.77 -5.00 17.28
C GLY A 190 8.86 -5.79 15.96
N LEU A 191 9.16 -7.09 16.03
CA LEU A 191 9.11 -8.02 14.89
C LEU A 191 7.71 -8.62 14.82
N ARG A 192 7.19 -8.89 13.62
CA ARG A 192 5.92 -9.61 13.50
C ARG A 192 6.14 -11.06 13.91
N GLY A 193 5.37 -11.54 14.89
CA GLY A 193 5.51 -12.90 15.38
C GLY A 193 5.37 -13.06 16.89
N PRO A 194 5.68 -14.27 17.41
CA PRO A 194 5.72 -14.54 18.84
C PRO A 194 6.85 -13.80 19.56
N PRO A 195 6.75 -13.70 20.90
CA PRO A 195 7.87 -13.31 21.75
C PRO A 195 9.13 -14.10 21.40
N VAL A 196 10.29 -13.43 21.41
CA VAL A 196 11.56 -14.10 21.18
C VAL A 196 11.94 -14.88 22.43
N THR A 197 12.06 -16.20 22.32
CA THR A 197 12.55 -17.07 23.40
C THR A 197 14.07 -17.25 23.31
N PRO A 198 14.76 -17.73 24.36
CA PRO A 198 16.14 -18.19 24.20
C PRO A 198 16.24 -19.31 23.15
N PRO A 199 17.24 -19.28 22.24
CA PRO A 199 17.38 -20.31 21.22
C PRO A 199 17.86 -21.62 21.83
N ALA A 200 17.40 -22.75 21.28
CA ALA A 200 17.98 -24.05 21.58
C ALA A 200 19.48 -24.12 21.17
N PRO A 201 20.29 -24.99 21.79
CA PRO A 201 21.68 -25.17 21.40
C PRO A 201 21.82 -25.49 19.90
N GLY A 202 22.72 -24.78 19.21
CA GLY A 202 22.98 -24.99 17.78
C GLY A 202 22.01 -24.30 16.82
N THR A 203 20.94 -23.66 17.31
CA THR A 203 19.95 -22.94 16.49
C THR A 203 20.61 -21.83 15.67
N VAL A 204 20.22 -21.71 14.40
CA VAL A 204 20.55 -20.55 13.55
C VAL A 204 19.32 -19.68 13.40
N ARG A 205 19.50 -18.38 13.61
CA ARG A 205 18.45 -17.39 13.43
C ARG A 205 18.62 -16.63 12.12
N VAL A 206 17.57 -16.63 11.34
CA VAL A 206 17.42 -15.91 10.08
C VAL A 206 16.47 -14.74 10.29
N LEU A 207 16.87 -13.54 9.87
CA LEU A 207 16.03 -12.35 9.93
C LEU A 207 15.66 -11.91 8.51
N LEU A 208 14.37 -11.85 8.21
CA LEU A 208 13.86 -11.20 7.00
C LEU A 208 13.59 -9.73 7.32
N VAL A 209 14.09 -8.82 6.48
CA VAL A 209 13.79 -7.38 6.56
C VAL A 209 13.36 -6.86 5.20
N GLY A 210 12.55 -5.81 5.20
CA GLY A 210 12.04 -5.21 3.99
C GLY A 210 10.74 -4.47 4.27
N ASP A 211 9.93 -4.36 3.24
CA ASP A 211 8.74 -3.53 3.24
C ASP A 211 7.46 -4.30 3.65
N SER A 212 6.32 -3.85 3.14
CA SER A 212 5.00 -4.46 3.22
C SER A 212 4.94 -5.94 2.81
N PHE A 213 5.70 -6.38 1.79
CA PHE A 213 5.72 -7.79 1.36
C PHE A 213 6.43 -8.69 2.36
N THR A 214 7.40 -8.14 3.08
CA THR A 214 8.04 -8.87 4.19
C THR A 214 7.09 -8.95 5.37
N LEU A 215 6.46 -7.83 5.73
CA LEU A 215 5.48 -7.79 6.82
C LEU A 215 4.34 -8.78 6.55
N GLY A 216 3.80 -8.81 5.32
CA GLY A 216 2.76 -9.74 4.88
C GLY A 216 1.41 -9.52 5.56
N ALA A 217 1.04 -8.27 5.87
CA ALA A 217 -0.10 -7.94 6.72
C ALA A 217 -1.43 -8.55 6.23
N GLN A 218 -1.53 -8.88 4.94
CA GLN A 218 -2.71 -9.43 4.28
C GLN A 218 -3.01 -10.90 4.59
N VAL A 219 -2.05 -11.64 5.15
CA VAL A 219 -2.20 -13.07 5.45
C VAL A 219 -1.99 -13.36 6.92
N ASP A 220 -2.43 -14.52 7.40
CA ASP A 220 -2.16 -14.94 8.77
C ASP A 220 -0.66 -15.14 9.01
N GLU A 221 -0.22 -15.04 10.27
CA GLU A 221 1.21 -15.13 10.62
C GLU A 221 1.88 -16.40 10.10
N SER A 222 1.20 -17.55 10.21
CA SER A 222 1.66 -18.86 9.72
C SER A 222 1.74 -18.96 8.19
N GLN A 223 1.13 -18.01 7.48
CA GLN A 223 1.09 -17.96 6.02
C GLN A 223 2.15 -17.02 5.42
N THR A 224 2.81 -16.22 6.25
CA THR A 224 3.87 -15.30 5.80
C THR A 224 5.09 -16.03 5.25
N MET A 225 5.85 -15.37 4.37
CA MET A 225 7.10 -15.92 3.81
C MET A 225 8.06 -16.39 4.90
N ALA A 226 8.17 -15.66 6.03
CA ALA A 226 9.00 -16.06 7.16
C ALA A 226 8.57 -17.42 7.75
N ALA A 227 7.27 -17.60 8.00
CA ALA A 227 6.73 -18.85 8.53
C ALA A 227 6.86 -20.01 7.53
N ARG A 228 6.59 -19.75 6.24
CA ARG A 228 6.76 -20.76 5.17
C ARG A 228 8.22 -21.19 5.03
N LEU A 229 9.14 -20.22 5.04
CA LEU A 229 10.57 -20.47 4.95
C LEU A 229 11.07 -21.27 6.17
N GLN A 230 10.59 -20.97 7.39
CA GLN A 230 10.92 -21.76 8.57
C GLN A 230 10.50 -23.23 8.42
N ALA A 231 9.27 -23.48 7.96
CA ALA A 231 8.76 -24.83 7.76
C ALA A 231 9.57 -25.59 6.70
N LEU A 232 9.91 -24.94 5.59
CA LEU A 232 10.73 -25.53 4.52
C LEU A 232 12.15 -25.84 5.00
N LEU A 233 12.77 -24.95 5.79
CA LEU A 233 14.11 -25.18 6.36
C LEU A 233 14.09 -26.35 7.34
N ALA A 234 13.09 -26.42 8.22
CA ALA A 234 12.93 -27.52 9.17
C ALA A 234 12.78 -28.90 8.48
N ALA A 235 12.18 -28.93 7.29
CA ALA A 235 12.06 -30.15 6.49
C ALA A 235 13.35 -30.55 5.76
N ARG A 236 14.30 -29.61 5.58
CA ARG A 236 15.48 -29.78 4.72
C ARG A 236 16.81 -29.80 5.47
N THR A 237 16.81 -29.48 6.76
CA THR A 237 18.00 -29.60 7.60
C THR A 237 17.64 -30.08 9.01
N PRO A 238 18.43 -31.00 9.61
CA PRO A 238 18.24 -31.38 11.01
C PRO A 238 18.69 -30.27 11.98
N ARG A 239 19.41 -29.26 11.49
CA ARG A 239 19.83 -28.13 12.32
C ARG A 239 18.62 -27.27 12.67
N PRO A 240 18.38 -26.93 13.95
CA PRO A 240 17.28 -26.04 14.30
C PRO A 240 17.45 -24.66 13.65
N VAL A 241 16.39 -24.17 13.01
CA VAL A 241 16.35 -22.84 12.39
C VAL A 241 15.12 -22.08 12.85
N GLU A 242 15.32 -20.83 13.24
CA GLU A 242 14.23 -19.90 13.55
C GLU A 242 14.27 -18.74 12.54
N VAL A 243 13.13 -18.41 11.95
CA VAL A 243 13.00 -17.34 10.96
C VAL A 243 12.12 -16.23 11.51
N PHE A 244 12.65 -15.01 11.52
CA PHE A 244 12.00 -13.85 12.10
C PHE A 244 11.58 -12.85 11.02
N ASN A 245 10.38 -12.28 11.19
CA ASN A 245 9.83 -11.29 10.28
C ASN A 245 10.03 -9.86 10.83
N GLY A 246 11.00 -9.16 10.27
CA GLY A 246 11.30 -7.75 10.56
C GLY A 246 10.78 -6.77 9.51
N GLY A 247 9.81 -7.18 8.69
CA GLY A 247 9.22 -6.32 7.67
C GLY A 247 8.43 -5.15 8.26
N VAL A 248 8.49 -3.99 7.61
CA VAL A 248 7.74 -2.79 8.02
C VAL A 248 7.19 -2.09 6.79
N ASP A 249 5.89 -1.82 6.79
CA ASP A 249 5.22 -1.17 5.66
C ASP A 249 5.89 0.17 5.29
N GLY A 250 6.15 0.34 4.00
CA GLY A 250 6.77 1.53 3.38
C GLY A 250 8.28 1.69 3.59
N TYR A 251 8.99 0.71 4.16
CA TYR A 251 10.45 0.79 4.28
C TYR A 251 11.12 0.59 2.92
N GLY A 252 12.02 1.50 2.56
CA GLY A 252 13.07 1.21 1.57
C GLY A 252 14.27 0.47 2.20
N THR A 253 15.23 0.09 1.37
CA THR A 253 16.47 -0.63 1.74
C THR A 253 17.24 0.04 2.88
N ARG A 254 17.37 1.38 2.86
CA ARG A 254 18.13 2.08 3.90
C ARG A 254 17.47 1.94 5.28
N GLN A 255 16.15 2.04 5.35
CA GLN A 255 15.39 1.84 6.59
C GLN A 255 15.47 0.38 7.06
N ALA A 256 15.33 -0.58 6.14
CA ALA A 256 15.49 -1.99 6.43
C ALA A 256 16.89 -2.31 7.00
N THR A 257 17.95 -1.70 6.47
CA THR A 257 19.32 -1.87 6.99
C THR A 257 19.49 -1.28 8.39
N LEU A 258 18.97 -0.10 8.66
CA LEU A 258 18.97 0.48 10.02
C LEU A 258 18.20 -0.42 11.01
N ARG A 259 17.12 -1.04 10.53
CA ARG A 259 16.37 -2.02 11.33
C ARG A 259 17.20 -3.26 11.65
N VAL A 260 17.98 -3.80 10.70
CA VAL A 260 18.94 -4.88 10.96
C VAL A 260 19.88 -4.49 12.11
N GLU A 261 20.44 -3.28 12.09
CA GLU A 261 21.36 -2.83 13.14
C GLU A 261 20.71 -2.78 14.53
N GLU A 262 19.42 -2.43 14.63
CA GLU A 262 18.67 -2.42 15.89
C GLU A 262 18.44 -3.83 16.44
N VAL A 263 18.04 -4.79 15.59
CA VAL A 263 17.52 -6.08 16.08
C VAL A 263 18.48 -7.25 15.96
N VAL A 264 19.51 -7.20 15.11
CA VAL A 264 20.32 -8.38 14.80
C VAL A 264 21.09 -8.90 16.02
N ARG A 265 21.58 -7.98 16.88
CA ARG A 265 22.30 -8.33 18.11
C ARG A 265 21.38 -8.94 19.18
N PRO A 266 20.27 -8.30 19.62
CA PRO A 266 19.38 -8.91 20.60
C PRO A 266 18.76 -10.21 20.09
N LEU A 267 18.51 -10.31 18.77
CA LEU A 267 18.03 -11.54 18.16
C LEU A 267 19.11 -12.63 18.07
N SER A 268 20.39 -12.29 18.08
CA SER A 268 21.50 -13.20 17.73
C SER A 268 21.37 -13.80 16.33
N ALA A 269 20.77 -13.07 15.39
CA ALA A 269 20.65 -13.49 13.99
C ALA A 269 22.01 -13.51 13.29
N LYS A 270 22.20 -14.52 12.42
CA LYS A 270 23.44 -14.74 11.66
C LYS A 270 23.23 -14.64 10.16
N VAL A 271 21.99 -14.80 9.71
CA VAL A 271 21.58 -14.67 8.32
C VAL A 271 20.55 -13.57 8.22
N VAL A 272 20.71 -12.70 7.22
CA VAL A 272 19.73 -11.66 6.91
C VAL A 272 19.28 -11.82 5.46
N VAL A 273 17.97 -11.81 5.25
CA VAL A 273 17.37 -11.76 3.92
C VAL A 273 16.73 -10.39 3.77
N LEU A 274 17.32 -9.54 2.93
CA LEU A 274 16.72 -8.27 2.52
C LEU A 274 15.77 -8.54 1.36
N ASN A 275 14.49 -8.31 1.59
CA ASN A 275 13.46 -8.38 0.56
C ASN A 275 13.31 -6.98 -0.06
N PHE A 276 13.78 -6.82 -1.28
CA PHE A 276 13.76 -5.57 -2.04
C PHE A 276 12.54 -5.54 -2.96
N PHE A 277 11.61 -4.61 -2.74
CA PHE A 277 10.44 -4.48 -3.59
C PHE A 277 10.67 -3.56 -4.79
N LEU A 278 10.67 -4.15 -5.99
CA LEU A 278 10.93 -3.44 -7.25
C LEU A 278 9.89 -2.35 -7.54
N GLY A 279 8.70 -2.44 -6.95
CA GLY A 279 7.61 -1.51 -7.19
C GLY A 279 7.81 -0.13 -6.57
N ASN A 280 8.56 0.00 -5.47
CA ASN A 280 8.74 1.30 -4.81
C ASN A 280 10.09 1.50 -4.09
N ASP A 281 10.87 0.47 -3.75
CA ASP A 281 12.08 0.62 -2.91
C ASP A 281 13.12 1.57 -3.52
N LEU A 282 13.26 1.57 -4.86
CA LEU A 282 14.08 2.53 -5.59
C LEU A 282 13.76 3.97 -5.17
N TRP A 283 12.48 4.32 -5.22
CA TRP A 283 11.99 5.64 -4.82
C TRP A 283 11.98 5.83 -3.31
N GLU A 284 11.65 4.82 -2.51
CA GLU A 284 11.66 4.93 -1.05
C GLU A 284 13.05 5.21 -0.50
N ASN A 285 14.11 4.67 -1.11
CA ASN A 285 15.49 5.01 -0.75
C ASN A 285 15.77 6.51 -0.92
N ALA A 286 15.39 7.09 -2.06
CA ALA A 286 15.55 8.52 -2.31
C ALA A 286 14.66 9.38 -1.39
N ARG A 287 13.39 8.99 -1.23
CA ARG A 287 12.41 9.70 -0.39
C ARG A 287 12.83 9.69 1.08
N PHE A 288 13.40 8.59 1.58
CA PHE A 288 13.92 8.50 2.94
C PHE A 288 15.07 9.50 3.18
N GLU A 289 16.05 9.57 2.28
CA GLU A 289 17.16 10.51 2.41
C GLU A 289 16.71 11.97 2.30
N ALA A 290 15.84 12.27 1.32
CA ALA A 290 15.23 13.59 1.19
C ALA A 290 14.48 13.99 2.48
N ARG A 291 13.72 13.05 3.05
CA ARG A 291 12.94 13.31 4.26
C ARG A 291 13.81 13.52 5.50
N LYS A 292 14.92 12.79 5.65
CA LYS A 292 15.91 13.05 6.70
C LYS A 292 16.55 14.42 6.54
N ALA A 293 16.90 14.82 5.32
CA ALA A 293 17.47 16.14 5.05
C ALA A 293 16.50 17.27 5.40
N GLU A 294 15.21 17.11 5.08
CA GLU A 294 14.16 18.05 5.49
C GLU A 294 14.03 18.18 7.01
N LEU A 295 14.02 17.05 7.73
CA LEU A 295 13.96 17.03 9.19
C LEU A 295 15.18 17.70 9.82
N ALA A 296 16.38 17.42 9.30
CA ALA A 296 17.62 18.07 9.74
C ALA A 296 17.58 19.59 9.49
N ALA A 297 16.89 20.04 8.44
CA ALA A 297 16.65 21.45 8.15
C ALA A 297 15.49 22.07 8.97
N GLY A 298 14.94 21.36 9.96
CA GLY A 298 13.85 21.84 10.81
C GLY A 298 12.48 21.91 10.12
N ARG A 299 12.31 21.29 8.95
CA ARG A 299 11.03 21.27 8.25
C ARG A 299 10.12 20.20 8.86
N PRO A 300 8.93 20.57 9.40
CA PRO A 300 8.04 19.61 10.04
C PRO A 300 7.54 18.58 9.03
N GLY A 301 7.17 17.40 9.53
CA GLY A 301 6.54 16.39 8.71
C GLY A 301 5.13 16.79 8.30
N ARG A 302 4.76 16.40 7.08
CA ARG A 302 3.36 16.42 6.68
C ARG A 302 2.66 15.28 7.41
N ALA A 303 1.71 15.62 8.28
CA ALA A 303 0.83 14.62 8.87
C ALA A 303 0.07 13.90 7.75
N LYS A 304 -0.01 12.56 7.81
CA LYS A 304 -0.94 11.82 6.95
C LYS A 304 -2.36 12.26 7.32
N PRO A 305 -3.23 12.58 6.34
CA PRO A 305 -4.60 12.94 6.63
C PRO A 305 -5.31 11.76 7.33
N PRO A 306 -6.20 12.03 8.31
CA PRO A 306 -6.94 10.97 9.00
C PRO A 306 -7.80 10.18 8.01
N VAL A 307 -8.01 8.90 8.30
CA VAL A 307 -8.87 8.01 7.49
C VAL A 307 -10.32 8.47 7.62
N GLY A 308 -10.90 8.93 6.51
CA GLY A 308 -12.28 9.44 6.45
C GLY A 308 -13.31 8.33 6.18
N LEU A 309 -14.60 8.68 6.22
CA LEU A 309 -15.70 7.75 5.90
C LEU A 309 -15.56 7.13 4.50
N ALA A 310 -15.18 7.94 3.50
CA ALA A 310 -14.99 7.45 2.14
C ALA A 310 -13.86 6.41 2.03
N ASP A 311 -12.81 6.54 2.84
CA ASP A 311 -11.71 5.58 2.86
C ASP A 311 -12.16 4.27 3.49
N ARG A 312 -12.91 4.34 4.60
CA ARG A 312 -13.51 3.15 5.24
C ARG A 312 -14.47 2.42 4.30
N LEU A 313 -15.33 3.16 3.59
CA LEU A 313 -16.24 2.58 2.61
C LEU A 313 -15.48 1.91 1.47
N ALA A 314 -14.42 2.52 0.96
CA ALA A 314 -13.60 1.91 -0.08
C ALA A 314 -12.77 0.71 0.41
N ALA A 315 -12.49 0.61 1.70
CA ALA A 315 -11.85 -0.56 2.30
C ALA A 315 -12.83 -1.73 2.52
N HIS A 316 -14.16 -1.49 2.55
CA HIS A 316 -15.17 -2.47 2.98
C HIS A 316 -16.30 -2.74 1.97
N SER A 317 -16.45 -1.93 0.92
CA SER A 317 -17.45 -2.12 -0.13
C SER A 317 -16.80 -2.13 -1.51
N HIS A 318 -16.93 -3.26 -2.20
CA HIS A 318 -16.46 -3.43 -3.58
C HIS A 318 -17.20 -2.50 -4.53
N LEU A 319 -18.51 -2.29 -4.32
CA LEU A 319 -19.32 -1.36 -5.10
C LEU A 319 -18.82 0.07 -4.93
N PHE A 320 -18.61 0.52 -3.69
CA PHE A 320 -18.14 1.87 -3.42
C PHE A 320 -16.73 2.09 -3.96
N ALA A 321 -15.81 1.13 -3.74
CA ALA A 321 -14.45 1.21 -4.27
C ALA A 321 -14.45 1.35 -5.80
N ARG A 322 -15.26 0.54 -6.50
CA ARG A 322 -15.39 0.61 -7.96
C ARG A 322 -16.01 1.92 -8.42
N ALA A 323 -17.07 2.39 -7.76
CA ALA A 323 -17.71 3.66 -8.07
C ALA A 323 -16.72 4.83 -7.89
N ARG A 324 -15.94 4.82 -6.80
CA ARG A 324 -14.90 5.83 -6.52
C ARG A 324 -13.79 5.78 -7.58
N ALA A 325 -13.28 4.60 -7.93
CA ALA A 325 -12.27 4.43 -8.98
C ALA A 325 -12.76 4.94 -10.35
N THR A 326 -13.98 4.56 -10.74
CA THR A 326 -14.61 5.00 -12.00
C THR A 326 -14.80 6.52 -12.02
N TRP A 327 -15.26 7.10 -10.91
CA TRP A 327 -15.40 8.54 -10.76
C TRP A 327 -14.05 9.25 -10.84
N SER A 328 -13.01 8.73 -10.17
CA SER A 328 -11.65 9.27 -10.21
C SER A 328 -11.07 9.24 -11.63
N ALA A 329 -11.29 8.15 -12.37
CA ALA A 329 -10.88 8.00 -13.76
C ALA A 329 -11.63 8.99 -14.67
N TRP A 330 -12.96 9.08 -14.54
CA TRP A 330 -13.80 9.94 -15.36
C TRP A 330 -13.53 11.43 -15.13
N THR A 331 -13.36 11.84 -13.87
CA THR A 331 -13.14 13.24 -13.51
C THR A 331 -11.67 13.68 -13.54
N GLY A 332 -10.74 12.73 -13.61
CA GLY A 332 -9.33 13.00 -13.41
C GLY A 332 -9.01 13.55 -12.01
N ARG A 333 -9.83 13.25 -10.98
CA ARG A 333 -9.66 13.77 -9.60
C ARG A 333 -8.96 12.80 -8.65
N VAL A 334 -7.88 12.15 -9.11
CA VAL A 334 -6.91 11.57 -8.17
C VAL A 334 -6.10 12.73 -7.60
N PRO A 335 -5.87 12.83 -6.27
CA PRO A 335 -5.00 13.85 -5.71
C PRO A 335 -3.66 13.86 -6.45
N GLU A 336 -3.26 15.02 -6.98
CA GLU A 336 -2.12 15.12 -7.91
C GLU A 336 -0.84 14.52 -7.33
N ALA A 337 -0.59 14.70 -6.02
CA ALA A 337 0.55 14.09 -5.34
C ALA A 337 0.53 12.55 -5.34
N ILE A 338 -0.65 11.92 -5.24
CA ILE A 338 -0.79 10.46 -5.30
C ILE A 338 -0.59 9.98 -6.73
N ARG A 339 -1.15 10.70 -7.72
CA ARG A 339 -0.95 10.40 -9.13
C ARG A 339 0.52 10.46 -9.52
N GLN A 340 1.21 11.55 -9.15
CA GLN A 340 2.63 11.74 -9.44
C GLN A 340 3.49 10.63 -8.84
N ARG A 341 3.27 10.30 -7.56
CA ARG A 341 3.98 9.21 -6.89
C ARG A 341 3.87 7.88 -7.65
N TYR A 342 2.65 7.48 -8.02
CA TYR A 342 2.46 6.22 -8.74
C TYR A 342 2.94 6.28 -10.18
N ALA A 343 2.84 7.43 -10.86
CA ALA A 343 3.41 7.59 -12.19
C ALA A 343 4.94 7.43 -12.17
N GLU A 344 5.62 8.00 -11.18
CA GLU A 344 7.05 7.83 -10.94
C GLU A 344 7.44 6.37 -10.68
N GLU A 345 6.68 5.66 -9.84
CA GLU A 345 6.90 4.25 -9.53
C GLU A 345 6.66 3.34 -10.74
N LEU A 346 5.57 3.59 -11.49
CA LEU A 346 5.25 2.83 -12.70
C LEU A 346 6.22 3.12 -13.85
N ALA A 347 6.78 4.32 -13.95
CA ALA A 347 7.78 4.67 -14.95
C ALA A 347 9.06 3.82 -14.85
N LEU A 348 9.35 3.22 -13.68
CA LEU A 348 10.44 2.25 -13.52
C LEU A 348 10.27 1.03 -14.43
N PHE A 349 9.03 0.66 -14.77
CA PHE A 349 8.68 -0.49 -15.61
C PHE A 349 8.49 -0.09 -17.08
N THR A 350 9.20 0.95 -17.51
CA THR A 350 9.19 1.45 -18.89
C THR A 350 10.62 1.64 -19.39
N THR A 351 10.78 1.99 -20.67
CA THR A 351 12.07 2.39 -21.25
C THR A 351 12.56 3.76 -20.77
N ALA A 352 11.80 4.47 -19.93
CA ALA A 352 12.22 5.76 -19.39
C ALA A 352 13.46 5.59 -18.48
N PRO A 353 14.43 6.51 -18.54
CA PRO A 353 15.59 6.46 -17.67
C PRO A 353 15.18 6.72 -16.22
N VAL A 354 15.67 5.90 -15.30
CA VAL A 354 15.51 6.13 -13.86
C VAL A 354 16.36 7.34 -13.44
N PRO A 355 15.80 8.31 -12.70
CA PRO A 355 16.54 9.49 -12.24
C PRO A 355 17.84 9.13 -11.51
N GLU A 356 18.89 9.92 -11.74
CA GLU A 356 20.23 9.67 -11.19
C GLU A 356 20.27 9.71 -9.67
N ASP A 357 19.49 10.58 -9.03
CA ASP A 357 19.36 10.65 -7.58
C ASP A 357 18.70 9.40 -6.98
N VAL A 358 17.69 8.85 -7.67
CA VAL A 358 17.03 7.58 -7.31
C VAL A 358 17.99 6.40 -7.45
N ARG A 359 18.73 6.34 -8.57
CA ARG A 359 19.77 5.32 -8.79
C ARG A 359 20.86 5.38 -7.72
N ARG A 360 21.38 6.57 -7.44
CA ARG A 360 22.42 6.78 -6.43
C ARG A 360 21.95 6.42 -5.02
N ALA A 361 20.77 6.91 -4.62
CA ALA A 361 20.22 6.58 -3.31
C ALA A 361 20.03 5.07 -3.12
N THR A 362 19.66 4.35 -4.18
CA THR A 362 19.53 2.89 -4.16
C THR A 362 20.87 2.19 -4.08
N ALA A 363 21.86 2.59 -4.88
CA ALA A 363 23.22 2.05 -4.83
C ALA A 363 23.85 2.26 -3.44
N ASP A 364 23.73 3.47 -2.89
CA ASP A 364 24.23 3.81 -1.56
C ASP A 364 23.53 2.98 -0.46
N ALA A 365 22.22 2.73 -0.60
CA ALA A 365 21.48 1.92 0.35
C ALA A 365 21.86 0.43 0.31
N LEU A 366 22.07 -0.13 -0.88
CA LEU A 366 22.55 -1.51 -1.07
C LEU A 366 23.99 -1.66 -0.56
N GLN A 367 24.87 -0.69 -0.86
CA GLN A 367 26.24 -0.68 -0.34
C GLN A 367 26.25 -0.58 1.18
N ALA A 368 25.43 0.31 1.77
CA ALA A 368 25.30 0.40 3.22
C ALA A 368 24.82 -0.93 3.84
N HIS A 369 23.91 -1.64 3.17
CA HIS A 369 23.50 -2.98 3.60
C HIS A 369 24.65 -3.97 3.57
N ALA A 370 25.39 -4.04 2.46
CA ALA A 370 26.57 -4.90 2.31
C ALA A 370 27.63 -4.61 3.40
N ASP A 371 27.92 -3.34 3.64
CA ASP A 371 28.87 -2.94 4.67
C ASP A 371 28.38 -3.32 6.07
N THR A 372 27.10 -3.14 6.37
CA THR A 372 26.51 -3.58 7.64
C THR A 372 26.64 -5.09 7.81
N CYS A 373 26.39 -5.86 6.74
CA CYS A 373 26.57 -7.31 6.75
C CYS A 373 28.02 -7.70 7.04
N ALA A 374 28.99 -7.09 6.35
CA ALA A 374 30.41 -7.35 6.55
C ALA A 374 30.87 -6.96 7.98
N ARG A 375 30.56 -5.73 8.42
CA ARG A 375 30.92 -5.23 9.76
C ARG A 375 30.36 -6.08 10.90
N ARG A 376 29.19 -6.68 10.71
CA ARG A 376 28.51 -7.52 11.72
C ARG A 376 28.78 -9.01 11.55
N GLY A 377 29.53 -9.42 10.52
CA GLY A 377 29.79 -10.83 10.22
C GLY A 377 28.52 -11.61 9.86
N LEU A 378 27.56 -10.97 9.20
CA LEU A 378 26.28 -11.55 8.78
C LEU A 378 26.42 -12.18 7.40
N ARG A 379 25.69 -13.28 7.18
CA ARG A 379 25.53 -13.89 5.87
C ARG A 379 24.26 -13.32 5.24
N CYS A 380 24.41 -12.45 4.24
CA CYS A 380 23.28 -11.71 3.68
C CYS A 380 22.87 -12.23 2.30
N LEU A 381 21.59 -12.10 2.00
CA LEU A 381 20.94 -12.39 0.72
C LEU A 381 19.98 -11.25 0.41
N VAL A 382 19.86 -10.88 -0.86
CA VAL A 382 18.77 -10.02 -1.33
C VAL A 382 17.78 -10.85 -2.14
N THR A 383 16.48 -10.67 -1.92
CA THR A 383 15.45 -11.15 -2.84
C THR A 383 14.84 -9.97 -3.60
N LEU A 384 14.58 -10.12 -4.89
CA LEU A 384 13.87 -9.13 -5.69
C LEU A 384 12.40 -9.51 -5.79
N ILE A 385 11.52 -8.61 -5.36
CA ILE A 385 10.08 -8.81 -5.35
C ILE A 385 9.45 -8.01 -6.50
N PRO A 386 8.79 -8.65 -7.48
CA PRO A 386 8.05 -7.94 -8.52
C PRO A 386 6.68 -7.47 -8.02
N PRO A 387 6.12 -6.37 -8.56
CA PRO A 387 4.71 -6.04 -8.36
C PRO A 387 3.79 -7.04 -9.09
N ALA A 388 2.55 -7.16 -8.63
CA ALA A 388 1.57 -8.09 -9.20
C ALA A 388 1.37 -7.94 -10.72
N PHE A 389 1.38 -6.72 -11.26
CA PHE A 389 1.24 -6.49 -12.70
C PHE A 389 2.48 -6.94 -13.52
N ALA A 390 3.65 -7.07 -12.90
CA ALA A 390 4.84 -7.63 -13.54
C ALA A 390 4.83 -9.17 -13.51
N VAL A 391 3.97 -9.78 -12.68
CA VAL A 391 3.75 -11.23 -12.58
C VAL A 391 2.57 -11.66 -13.47
N ALA A 392 1.39 -11.08 -13.25
CA ALA A 392 0.20 -11.22 -14.08
C ALA A 392 0.23 -10.12 -15.17
N THR A 393 0.96 -10.40 -16.25
CA THR A 393 1.33 -9.40 -17.27
C THR A 393 0.14 -8.88 -18.07
N ASP A 394 -0.99 -9.60 -18.11
CA ASP A 394 -2.26 -9.14 -18.65
C ASP A 394 -2.78 -7.87 -17.95
N ARG A 395 -2.35 -7.63 -16.70
CA ARG A 395 -2.69 -6.45 -15.90
C ARG A 395 -1.80 -5.24 -16.16
N ALA A 396 -0.66 -5.42 -16.81
CA ALA A 396 0.35 -4.36 -16.94
C ALA A 396 -0.13 -3.18 -17.80
N ALA A 397 -0.57 -3.44 -19.02
CA ALA A 397 -1.01 -2.37 -19.94
C ALA A 397 -2.21 -1.57 -19.41
N PRO A 398 -3.27 -2.18 -18.82
CA PRO A 398 -4.32 -1.43 -18.13
C PRO A 398 -3.80 -0.55 -16.98
N THR A 399 -2.84 -1.06 -16.20
CA THR A 399 -2.26 -0.32 -15.06
C THR A 399 -1.50 0.92 -15.52
N LEU A 400 -0.66 0.79 -16.55
CA LEU A 400 0.08 1.92 -17.13
C LEU A 400 -0.86 2.99 -17.72
N ARG A 401 -1.88 2.57 -18.49
CA ARG A 401 -2.86 3.50 -19.08
C ARG A 401 -3.63 4.30 -18.03
N ALA A 402 -3.93 3.71 -16.88
CA ALA A 402 -4.63 4.40 -15.79
C ALA A 402 -3.86 5.63 -15.26
N TYR A 403 -2.54 5.66 -15.48
CA TYR A 403 -1.65 6.75 -15.09
C TYR A 403 -1.11 7.56 -16.27
N GLY A 404 -1.68 7.38 -17.47
CA GLY A 404 -1.27 8.12 -18.67
C GLY A 404 0.08 7.70 -19.25
N ILE A 405 0.57 6.51 -18.89
CA ILE A 405 1.81 5.95 -19.42
C ILE A 405 1.49 5.08 -20.63
N ASP A 406 2.23 5.25 -21.73
CA ASP A 406 2.07 4.48 -22.95
C ASP A 406 2.59 3.04 -22.76
N PRO A 407 1.73 2.00 -22.84
CA PRO A 407 2.16 0.61 -22.71
C PRO A 407 3.15 0.15 -23.78
N ALA A 408 3.28 0.85 -24.91
CA ALA A 408 4.31 0.55 -25.90
C ALA A 408 5.73 0.75 -25.36
N THR A 409 5.89 1.55 -24.30
CA THR A 409 7.19 1.78 -23.63
C THR A 409 7.47 0.76 -22.52
N MET A 410 6.61 -0.22 -22.29
CA MET A 410 6.69 -1.12 -21.16
C MET A 410 7.93 -2.02 -21.21
N ASP A 411 8.63 -2.11 -20.09
CA ASP A 411 9.74 -3.03 -19.85
C ASP A 411 9.65 -3.52 -18.40
N LEU A 412 8.92 -4.63 -18.22
CA LEU A 412 8.56 -5.13 -16.88
C LEU A 412 9.76 -5.65 -16.08
N ASP A 413 10.86 -5.95 -16.75
CA ASP A 413 12.07 -6.49 -16.15
C ASP A 413 13.15 -5.41 -15.94
N ALA A 414 12.93 -4.17 -16.43
CA ALA A 414 13.88 -3.07 -16.30
C ALA A 414 14.31 -2.79 -14.84
N PRO A 415 13.40 -2.75 -13.84
CA PRO A 415 13.80 -2.52 -12.46
C PRO A 415 14.71 -3.62 -11.90
N ALA A 416 14.43 -4.90 -12.22
CA ALA A 416 15.24 -6.02 -11.77
C ALA A 416 16.66 -5.92 -12.36
N ARG A 417 16.77 -5.66 -13.67
CA ARG A 417 18.08 -5.47 -14.33
C ARG A 417 18.86 -4.29 -13.74
N LEU A 418 18.19 -3.17 -13.48
CA LEU A 418 18.81 -2.01 -12.85
C LEU A 418 19.32 -2.32 -11.44
N VAL A 419 18.47 -2.90 -10.59
CA VAL A 419 18.85 -3.20 -9.18
C VAL A 419 19.98 -4.22 -9.13
N THR A 420 19.96 -5.25 -9.98
CA THR A 420 21.07 -6.19 -10.11
C THR A 420 22.37 -5.49 -10.54
N ALA A 421 22.31 -4.54 -11.47
CA ALA A 421 23.49 -3.78 -11.90
C ALA A 421 24.04 -2.82 -10.82
N LEU A 422 23.20 -2.38 -9.87
CA LEU A 422 23.59 -1.56 -8.73
C LEU A 422 24.03 -2.40 -7.51
N MET A 423 23.82 -3.71 -7.54
CA MET A 423 24.07 -4.60 -6.42
C MET A 423 25.58 -4.78 -6.19
N PRO A 424 26.09 -4.62 -4.96
CA PRO A 424 27.45 -5.00 -4.64
C PRO A 424 27.67 -6.52 -4.86
N ASP A 425 28.81 -6.91 -5.44
CA ASP A 425 29.16 -8.33 -5.69
C ASP A 425 29.13 -9.21 -4.43
N SER A 426 29.28 -8.60 -3.26
CA SER A 426 29.23 -9.29 -1.96
C SER A 426 27.82 -9.69 -1.51
N LEU A 427 26.77 -9.22 -2.21
CA LEU A 427 25.37 -9.55 -1.93
C LEU A 427 24.80 -10.43 -3.04
N PRO A 428 24.71 -11.76 -2.82
CA PRO A 428 24.03 -12.60 -3.78
C PRO A 428 22.54 -12.28 -3.78
N VAL A 429 21.90 -12.54 -4.92
CA VAL A 429 20.53 -12.12 -5.21
C VAL A 429 19.68 -13.30 -5.69
N VAL A 430 18.43 -13.37 -5.26
CA VAL A 430 17.41 -14.28 -5.78
C VAL A 430 16.28 -13.43 -6.38
N ASP A 431 16.10 -13.47 -7.69
CA ASP A 431 14.96 -12.85 -8.34
C ASP A 431 13.74 -13.76 -8.24
N LEU A 432 12.68 -13.30 -7.57
CA LEU A 432 11.44 -14.07 -7.38
C LEU A 432 10.51 -13.98 -8.59
N THR A 433 10.81 -13.11 -9.56
CA THR A 433 9.97 -12.87 -10.73
C THR A 433 9.69 -14.12 -11.55
N PRO A 434 10.69 -14.96 -11.90
CA PRO A 434 10.43 -16.17 -12.68
C PRO A 434 9.52 -17.17 -11.95
N ALA A 435 9.76 -17.40 -10.65
CA ALA A 435 8.98 -18.35 -9.85
C ALA A 435 7.52 -17.90 -9.70
N LEU A 436 7.29 -16.63 -9.41
CA LEU A 436 5.94 -16.06 -9.25
C LEU A 436 5.18 -16.05 -10.59
N ARG A 437 5.84 -15.73 -11.71
CA ARG A 437 5.25 -15.81 -13.05
C ARG A 437 4.85 -17.24 -13.39
N ALA A 438 5.75 -18.20 -13.21
CA ALA A 438 5.49 -19.61 -13.48
C ALA A 438 4.30 -20.15 -12.67
N ALA A 439 4.26 -19.87 -11.36
CA ALA A 439 3.15 -20.28 -10.50
C ALA A 439 1.82 -19.66 -10.94
N THR A 440 1.84 -18.38 -11.34
CA THR A 440 0.63 -17.66 -11.78
C THR A 440 0.12 -18.19 -13.13
N GLN A 441 1.02 -18.48 -14.06
CA GLN A 441 0.70 -19.13 -15.34
C GLN A 441 0.12 -20.53 -15.15
N ALA A 442 0.56 -21.26 -14.11
CA ALA A 442 0.00 -22.54 -13.71
C ALA A 442 -1.34 -22.42 -12.96
N GLY A 443 -1.93 -21.23 -12.85
CA GLY A 443 -3.23 -21.00 -12.21
C GLY A 443 -3.18 -20.74 -10.71
N THR A 444 -1.99 -20.65 -10.12
CA THR A 444 -1.84 -20.28 -8.70
C THR A 444 -2.13 -18.80 -8.53
N ARG A 445 -3.07 -18.45 -7.66
CA ARG A 445 -3.33 -17.06 -7.31
C ARG A 445 -2.25 -16.53 -6.37
N THR A 446 -1.14 -16.04 -6.91
CA THR A 446 0.01 -15.55 -6.13
C THR A 446 -0.26 -14.21 -5.46
N SER A 447 -1.12 -13.35 -6.02
CA SER A 447 -1.48 -12.04 -5.45
C SER A 447 -2.98 -11.85 -5.30
N PHE A 448 -3.36 -10.97 -4.38
CA PHE A 448 -4.70 -10.40 -4.31
C PHE A 448 -5.00 -9.60 -5.58
N ALA A 449 -6.28 -9.49 -5.96
CA ALA A 449 -6.67 -8.93 -7.25
C ALA A 449 -6.74 -7.40 -7.21
N TYR A 450 -7.29 -6.85 -6.13
CA TYR A 450 -7.34 -5.42 -5.83
C TYR A 450 -6.07 -4.97 -5.13
N ASP A 451 -5.72 -5.60 -4.01
CA ASP A 451 -4.63 -5.13 -3.14
C ASP A 451 -3.23 -5.33 -3.78
N GLY A 452 -3.05 -6.42 -4.52
CA GLY A 452 -1.82 -6.69 -5.25
C GLY A 452 -0.68 -7.27 -4.40
N HIS A 453 -0.78 -7.31 -3.06
CA HIS A 453 0.16 -8.08 -2.23
C HIS A 453 -0.05 -9.58 -2.41
N TRP A 454 0.93 -10.36 -1.93
CA TRP A 454 0.88 -11.81 -2.01
C TRP A 454 -0.27 -12.40 -1.20
N THR A 455 -0.91 -13.41 -1.77
CA THR A 455 -1.75 -14.34 -1.00
C THR A 455 -0.86 -15.30 -0.20
N ALA A 456 -1.47 -16.17 0.60
CA ALA A 456 -0.75 -17.26 1.26
C ALA A 456 0.05 -18.14 0.28
N ALA A 457 -0.45 -18.32 -0.95
CA ALA A 457 0.25 -19.06 -2.00
C ALA A 457 1.43 -18.27 -2.58
N GLY A 458 1.30 -16.95 -2.75
CA GLY A 458 2.43 -16.10 -3.18
C GLY A 458 3.58 -16.12 -2.16
N HIS A 459 3.26 -16.03 -0.87
CA HIS A 459 4.25 -16.19 0.19
C HIS A 459 4.92 -17.56 0.21
N GLN A 460 4.19 -18.63 -0.14
CA GLN A 460 4.74 -19.98 -0.29
C GLN A 460 5.74 -20.05 -1.45
N VAL A 461 5.36 -19.59 -2.64
CA VAL A 461 6.24 -19.56 -3.83
C VAL A 461 7.50 -18.74 -3.57
N ALA A 462 7.37 -17.58 -2.91
CA ALA A 462 8.52 -16.76 -2.54
C ALA A 462 9.48 -17.50 -1.58
N ALA A 463 8.95 -18.23 -0.60
CA ALA A 463 9.76 -19.03 0.32
C ALA A 463 10.46 -20.21 -0.38
N GLU A 464 9.75 -20.91 -1.27
CA GLU A 464 10.30 -22.00 -2.09
C GLU A 464 11.44 -21.53 -3.01
N ALA A 465 11.28 -20.37 -3.65
CA ALA A 465 12.34 -19.80 -4.48
C ALA A 465 13.57 -19.33 -3.69
N THR A 466 13.41 -19.10 -2.38
CA THR A 466 14.47 -18.54 -1.51
C THR A 466 15.20 -19.60 -0.67
N VAL A 467 14.58 -20.76 -0.43
CA VAL A 467 15.04 -21.72 0.59
C VAL A 467 16.45 -22.25 0.34
N ASP A 468 16.82 -22.53 -0.92
CA ASP A 468 18.16 -23.06 -1.26
C ASP A 468 19.25 -22.05 -0.91
N ALA A 469 19.06 -20.79 -1.31
CA ALA A 469 20.01 -19.72 -1.03
C ALA A 469 20.16 -19.47 0.49
N VAL A 470 19.12 -19.75 1.28
CA VAL A 470 19.17 -19.66 2.74
C VAL A 470 19.83 -20.90 3.35
N LEU A 471 19.60 -22.11 2.82
CA LEU A 471 20.27 -23.35 3.23
C LEU A 471 21.80 -23.22 3.13
N ASP A 472 22.29 -22.74 1.99
CA ASP A 472 23.73 -22.48 1.77
C ASP A 472 24.29 -21.51 2.81
N ARG A 473 23.48 -20.55 3.23
CA ARG A 473 23.83 -19.53 4.21
C ARG A 473 23.60 -19.93 5.65
N ILE A 474 22.99 -21.06 5.96
CA ILE A 474 22.93 -21.57 7.34
C ILE A 474 23.91 -22.72 7.56
N ALA A 475 24.39 -23.35 6.48
CA ALA A 475 25.40 -24.40 6.51
C ALA A 475 26.63 -23.98 7.34
N PRO A 476 27.26 -24.89 8.11
CA PRO A 476 28.53 -24.59 8.78
C PRO A 476 29.55 -24.12 7.73
N LYS A 477 30.40 -23.14 8.08
CA LYS A 477 31.59 -22.91 7.24
C LYS A 477 32.40 -24.22 7.26
N PRO A 478 32.89 -24.72 6.12
CA PRO A 478 33.81 -25.84 6.14
C PRO A 478 34.95 -25.47 7.10
N SER A 479 35.26 -26.37 8.05
CA SER A 479 36.45 -26.20 8.87
C SER A 479 37.60 -26.00 7.90
N LYS A 480 38.42 -24.98 8.11
CA LYS A 480 39.73 -24.94 7.46
C LYS A 480 40.44 -26.20 7.97
N GLY A 481 40.41 -27.27 7.18
CA GLY A 481 41.19 -28.46 7.44
C GLY A 481 42.63 -28.00 7.55
N GLY A 482 43.19 -28.11 8.74
CA GLY A 482 44.63 -28.15 8.88
C GLY A 482 45.10 -29.44 8.22
N PRO A 483 45.97 -29.40 7.20
CA PRO A 483 47.00 -30.41 7.09
C PRO A 483 47.98 -30.29 8.27
#